data_AF-A0A6I5ZZD4-F1
#
_entry.id   AF-A0A6I5ZZD4-F1
#
_cell.length_a   1.000
_cell.length_b   1.000
_cell.length_c   1.000
_cell.angle_alpha   90.00
_cell.angle_beta   90.00
_cell.angle_gamma   90.00
#
_symmetry.space_group_name_H-M   'P 1'
#
loop_
_entity.id
_entity.type
_entity.pdbx_description
1 polymer ?
#
loop_
_entity_poly.entity_id
_entity_poly.type
_entity_poly.pdbx_seq_one_letter_code
_entity_poly.pdbx_strand_id
1 'polypeptide(L)'
;MPRRPRAAGRGRRRGDGPLLRAGDEESLAAVLAQVLHRWATTERTRQLGRYALFLEALRRPELARALHEGGAAVRRAVAAVLADLGAPQPQQRADWLVAALDGVLLERVAGARSGEPVDDDTFVGVARWLAHAALT
;
A
#
# COMPACT_ATOMS: atom_id res chain seq x y z
N MET A 1 -4.88 -30.09 -39.27
CA MET A 1 -5.32 -29.41 -38.03
C MET A 1 -4.65 -28.04 -37.94
N PRO A 2 -5.32 -26.92 -38.27
CA PRO A 2 -4.69 -25.60 -38.25
C PRO A 2 -4.62 -25.06 -36.82
N ARG A 3 -3.43 -24.64 -36.38
CA ARG A 3 -3.19 -24.02 -35.07
C ARG A 3 -3.82 -22.63 -35.02
N ARG A 4 -4.70 -22.38 -34.05
CA ARG A 4 -5.25 -21.04 -33.76
C ARG A 4 -4.14 -20.12 -33.22
N PRO A 5 -4.09 -18.84 -33.62
CA PRO A 5 -3.14 -17.88 -33.07
C PRO A 5 -3.53 -17.52 -31.63
N ARG A 6 -2.54 -17.51 -30.73
CA ARG A 6 -2.67 -17.04 -29.35
C ARG A 6 -3.01 -15.54 -29.38
N ALA A 7 -4.16 -15.17 -28.82
CA ALA A 7 -4.50 -13.78 -28.56
C ALA A 7 -3.43 -13.16 -27.63
N ALA A 8 -2.82 -12.08 -28.09
CA ALA A 8 -1.96 -11.24 -27.28
C ALA A 8 -2.79 -10.66 -26.11
N GLY A 9 -2.41 -11.04 -24.89
CA GLY A 9 -3.03 -10.52 -23.67
C GLY A 9 -2.84 -9.00 -23.58
N ARG A 10 -3.96 -8.27 -23.63
CA ARG A 10 -3.99 -6.83 -23.36
C ARG A 10 -3.60 -6.56 -21.90
N GLY A 11 -2.54 -5.78 -21.73
CA GLY A 11 -2.38 -4.68 -20.76
C GLY A 11 -2.72 -4.90 -19.29
N ARG A 12 -1.69 -4.91 -18.44
CA ARG A 12 -1.79 -4.32 -17.08
C ARG A 12 -1.07 -2.98 -17.13
N ARG A 13 -1.82 -1.87 -17.12
CA ARG A 13 -1.21 -0.54 -16.95
C ARG A 13 -0.53 -0.53 -15.57
N ARG A 14 0.76 -0.25 -15.54
CA ARG A 14 1.51 0.04 -14.31
C ARG A 14 0.99 1.38 -13.79
N GLY A 15 -0.13 1.35 -13.07
CA GLY A 15 -0.83 2.56 -12.68
C GLY A 15 -2.21 2.38 -12.10
N ASP A 16 -2.75 1.17 -11.92
CA ASP A 16 -4.11 0.95 -11.41
C ASP A 16 -4.10 0.30 -10.01
N GLY A 17 -3.48 0.97 -9.03
CA GLY A 17 -3.55 0.55 -7.63
C GLY A 17 -4.97 0.72 -7.06
N PRO A 18 -5.45 -0.14 -6.14
CA PRO A 18 -6.79 -0.05 -5.57
C PRO A 18 -7.10 1.31 -4.92
N LEU A 19 -6.08 2.02 -4.44
CA LEU A 19 -6.19 3.38 -3.88
C LEU A 19 -6.73 4.41 -4.88
N LEU A 20 -6.56 4.20 -6.18
CA LEU A 20 -7.00 5.12 -7.24
C LEU A 20 -8.50 5.08 -7.52
N ARG A 21 -9.28 4.33 -6.72
CA ARG A 21 -10.73 4.21 -6.85
C ARG A 21 -11.52 4.82 -5.69
N ALA A 22 -10.85 5.39 -4.69
CA ALA A 22 -11.54 6.06 -3.60
C ALA A 22 -12.15 7.38 -4.09
N GLY A 23 -13.48 7.48 -4.05
CA GLY A 23 -14.22 8.71 -4.42
C GLY A 23 -14.58 9.60 -3.22
N ASP A 24 -14.45 9.07 -2.01
CA ASP A 24 -14.72 9.73 -0.74
C ASP A 24 -13.89 9.09 0.40
N GLU A 25 -14.01 9.64 1.61
CA GLU A 25 -13.31 9.19 2.82
C GLU A 25 -13.63 7.74 3.19
N GLU A 26 -14.89 7.32 3.12
CA GLU A 26 -15.30 5.95 3.49
C GLU A 26 -14.78 4.93 2.46
N SER A 27 -14.79 5.27 1.18
CA SER A 27 -14.19 4.46 0.13
C SER A 27 -12.68 4.35 0.30
N LEU A 28 -11.99 5.43 0.72
CA LEU A 28 -10.58 5.38 1.06
C LEU A 28 -10.33 4.43 2.22
N ALA A 29 -11.11 4.53 3.31
CA ALA A 29 -11.03 3.63 4.45
C ALA A 29 -11.24 2.16 4.05
N ALA A 30 -12.28 1.88 3.25
CA ALA A 30 -12.56 0.52 2.78
C ALA A 30 -11.39 -0.05 1.95
N VAL A 31 -10.78 0.76 1.08
CA VAL A 31 -9.62 0.33 0.30
C VAL A 31 -8.40 0.08 1.20
N LEU A 32 -8.13 0.96 2.17
CA LEU A 32 -7.03 0.80 3.12
C LEU A 32 -7.18 -0.50 3.93
N ALA A 33 -8.38 -0.80 4.42
CA ALA A 33 -8.66 -2.05 5.13
C ALA A 33 -8.39 -3.28 4.26
N GLN A 34 -8.87 -3.28 3.01
CA GLN A 34 -8.64 -4.38 2.06
C GLN A 34 -7.16 -4.59 1.73
N VAL A 35 -6.41 -3.49 1.57
CA VAL A 35 -4.97 -3.52 1.29
C VAL A 35 -4.20 -4.09 2.48
N LEU A 36 -4.48 -3.60 3.69
CA LEU A 36 -3.87 -4.11 4.92
C LEU A 36 -4.19 -5.58 5.14
N HIS A 37 -5.46 -5.99 4.96
CA HIS A 37 -5.88 -7.38 5.09
C HIS A 37 -5.11 -8.28 4.12
N ARG A 38 -5.05 -7.92 2.83
CA ARG A 38 -4.32 -8.68 1.80
C ARG A 38 -2.83 -8.79 2.16
N TRP A 39 -2.21 -7.70 2.57
CA TRP A 39 -0.79 -7.64 2.91
C TRP A 39 -0.44 -8.41 4.18
N ALA A 40 -1.35 -8.47 5.15
CA ALA A 40 -1.15 -9.23 6.38
C ALA A 40 -1.40 -10.74 6.21
N THR A 41 -2.16 -11.14 5.18
CA THR A 41 -2.57 -12.52 4.91
C THR A 41 -1.89 -13.09 3.66
N THR A 42 -2.55 -12.99 2.51
CA THR A 42 -2.16 -13.63 1.24
C THR A 42 -0.87 -13.09 0.63
N GLU A 43 -0.49 -11.85 0.92
CA GLU A 43 0.77 -11.22 0.48
C GLU A 43 1.80 -11.08 1.60
N ARG A 44 1.62 -11.75 2.75
CA ARG A 44 2.50 -11.62 3.93
C ARG A 44 3.98 -11.82 3.61
N THR A 45 4.32 -12.88 2.86
CA THR A 45 5.71 -13.17 2.46
C THR A 45 6.35 -12.05 1.65
N ARG A 46 5.57 -11.41 0.78
CA ARG A 46 6.04 -10.26 -0.02
C ARG A 46 6.40 -9.08 0.88
N GLN A 47 5.63 -8.85 1.94
CA GLN A 47 5.86 -7.76 2.89
C GLN A 47 7.07 -8.01 3.79
N LEU A 48 7.22 -9.24 4.28
CA LEU A 48 8.45 -9.65 4.97
C LEU A 48 9.70 -9.45 4.10
N GLY A 49 9.61 -9.81 2.81
CA GLY A 49 10.69 -9.54 1.85
C GLY A 49 10.99 -8.05 1.68
N ARG A 50 9.96 -7.19 1.59
CA ARG A 50 10.12 -5.73 1.53
C ARG A 50 10.83 -5.18 2.76
N TYR A 51 10.49 -5.64 3.96
CA TYR A 51 11.18 -5.21 5.19
C TYR A 51 12.62 -5.72 5.27
N ALA A 52 12.89 -6.95 4.84
CA ALA A 52 14.27 -7.44 4.73
C ALA A 52 15.10 -6.58 3.76
N LEU A 53 14.52 -6.18 2.62
CA LEU A 53 15.18 -5.28 1.67
C LEU A 53 15.43 -3.88 2.25
N PHE A 54 14.54 -3.36 3.10
CA PHE A 54 14.77 -2.09 3.79
C PHE A 54 16.01 -2.14 4.69
N LEU A 55 16.17 -3.23 5.44
CA LEU A 55 17.35 -3.41 6.29
C LEU A 55 18.63 -3.62 5.47
N GLU A 56 18.55 -4.37 4.36
CA GLU A 56 19.70 -4.61 3.49
C GLU A 56 20.13 -3.36 2.70
N ALA A 57 19.19 -2.47 2.38
CA ALA A 57 19.48 -1.20 1.72
C ALA A 57 20.48 -0.32 2.49
N LEU A 58 20.54 -0.46 3.82
CA LEU A 58 21.52 0.23 4.66
C LEU A 58 22.97 -0.12 4.31
N ARG A 59 23.20 -1.25 3.63
CA ARG A 59 24.53 -1.76 3.25
C ARG A 59 24.76 -1.79 1.74
N ARG A 60 23.72 -1.51 0.94
CA ARG A 60 23.74 -1.61 -0.54
C ARG A 60 23.15 -0.35 -1.18
N PRO A 61 23.98 0.64 -1.56
CA PRO A 61 23.52 1.92 -2.08
C PRO A 61 22.62 1.80 -3.34
N GLU A 62 22.91 0.85 -4.22
CA GLU A 62 22.12 0.62 -5.44
C GLU A 62 20.71 0.13 -5.11
N LEU A 63 20.57 -0.72 -4.08
CA LEU A 63 19.28 -1.17 -3.57
C LEU A 63 18.53 -0.04 -2.88
N ALA A 64 19.22 0.78 -2.08
CA ALA A 64 18.63 1.96 -1.44
C ALA A 64 18.04 2.93 -2.47
N ARG A 65 18.77 3.19 -3.56
CA ARG A 65 18.29 4.04 -4.66
C ARG A 65 17.02 3.48 -5.30
N ALA A 66 17.01 2.19 -5.66
CA ALA A 66 15.84 1.55 -6.24
C ALA A 66 14.61 1.58 -5.31
N LEU A 67 14.81 1.35 -4.01
CA LEU A 67 13.73 1.44 -3.01
C LEU A 67 13.23 2.88 -2.81
N HIS A 68 14.13 3.86 -2.81
CA HIS A 68 13.75 5.28 -2.69
C HIS A 68 12.93 5.73 -3.91
N GLU A 69 13.39 5.42 -5.13
CA GLU A 69 12.67 5.74 -6.37
C GLU A 69 11.27 5.10 -6.39
N GLY A 70 11.17 3.82 -6.03
CA GLY A 70 9.89 3.12 -5.93
C GLY A 70 8.97 3.68 -4.84
N GLY A 71 9.52 3.97 -3.65
CA GLY A 71 8.78 4.58 -2.55
C GLY A 71 8.24 5.97 -2.89
N ALA A 72 9.06 6.79 -3.56
CA ALA A 72 8.66 8.12 -4.03
C ALA A 72 7.55 8.04 -5.07
N ALA A 73 7.60 7.06 -5.98
CA ALA A 73 6.52 6.85 -6.95
C ALA A 73 5.19 6.49 -6.28
N VAL A 74 5.21 5.64 -5.26
CA VAL A 74 4.02 5.31 -4.46
C VAL A 74 3.47 6.55 -3.75
N ARG A 75 4.33 7.31 -3.07
CA ARG A 75 3.93 8.53 -2.33
C ARG A 75 3.29 9.58 -3.25
N ARG A 76 3.83 9.78 -4.46
CA ARG A 76 3.22 10.66 -5.46
C ARG A 76 1.83 10.18 -5.92
N ALA A 77 1.67 8.87 -6.13
CA ALA A 77 0.37 8.32 -6.51
C ALA A 77 -0.68 8.47 -5.41
N VAL A 78 -0.28 8.26 -4.15
CA VAL A 78 -1.16 8.49 -2.98
C VAL A 78 -1.49 9.97 -2.84
N ALA A 79 -0.52 10.86 -3.03
CA ALA A 79 -0.74 12.31 -2.97
C ALA A 79 -1.76 12.78 -4.01
N ALA A 80 -1.75 12.22 -5.23
CA ALA A 80 -2.75 12.53 -6.24
C ALA A 80 -4.17 12.17 -5.78
N VAL A 81 -4.37 10.98 -5.22
CA VAL A 81 -5.67 10.56 -4.64
C VAL A 81 -6.10 11.49 -3.52
N LEU A 82 -5.20 11.81 -2.59
CA LEU A 82 -5.53 12.69 -1.47
C LEU A 82 -5.85 14.12 -1.94
N ALA A 83 -5.18 14.61 -2.99
CA ALA A 83 -5.49 15.89 -3.60
C ALA A 83 -6.89 15.91 -4.22
N ASP A 84 -7.26 14.86 -4.96
CA ASP A 84 -8.60 14.71 -5.55
C ASP A 84 -9.70 14.64 -4.48
N LEU A 85 -9.38 14.12 -3.30
CA LEU A 85 -10.27 14.07 -2.12
C LEU A 85 -10.24 15.35 -1.26
N GLY A 86 -9.48 16.38 -1.65
CA GLY A 86 -9.45 17.67 -0.96
C GLY A 86 -8.52 17.76 0.26
N ALA A 87 -7.57 16.83 0.42
CA ALA A 87 -6.65 16.83 1.55
C ALA A 87 -5.74 18.08 1.56
N PRO A 88 -5.50 18.70 2.74
CA PRO A 88 -4.54 19.79 2.85
C PRO A 88 -3.12 19.25 2.75
N GLN A 89 -2.27 19.92 1.96
CA GLN A 89 -0.85 19.55 1.79
C GLN A 89 -0.69 18.05 1.39
N PRO A 90 -1.27 17.64 0.25
CA PRO A 90 -1.51 16.22 -0.08
C PRO A 90 -0.22 15.37 -0.11
N GLN A 91 0.91 15.95 -0.48
CA GLN A 91 2.19 15.23 -0.46
C GLN A 91 2.63 14.87 0.97
N GLN A 92 2.50 15.79 1.92
CA GLN A 92 2.83 15.54 3.33
C GLN A 92 1.87 14.50 3.94
N ARG A 93 0.58 14.57 3.58
CA ARG A 93 -0.42 13.58 4.00
C ARG A 93 -0.14 12.20 3.44
N ALA A 94 0.23 12.11 2.17
CA ALA A 94 0.67 10.87 1.57
C ALA A 94 1.91 10.32 2.27
N ASP A 95 2.84 11.20 2.64
CA ASP A 95 4.06 10.78 3.28
C ASP A 95 3.82 10.17 4.66
N TRP A 96 2.96 10.82 5.44
CA TRP A 96 2.48 10.34 6.73
C TRP A 96 1.69 9.04 6.58
N LEU A 97 0.72 8.99 5.66
CA LEU A 97 -0.18 7.84 5.50
C LEU A 97 0.60 6.56 5.13
N VAL A 98 1.56 6.66 4.21
CA VAL A 98 2.40 5.52 3.83
C VAL A 98 3.24 5.03 5.03
N ALA A 99 3.80 5.94 5.82
CA ALA A 99 4.55 5.58 7.02
C ALA A 99 3.67 4.92 8.09
N ALA A 100 2.45 5.44 8.29
CA ALA A 100 1.49 4.88 9.24
C ALA A 100 1.03 3.47 8.83
N LEU A 101 0.76 3.25 7.54
CA LEU A 101 0.41 1.93 6.99
C LEU A 101 1.54 0.92 7.16
N ASP A 102 2.80 1.30 6.87
CA ASP A 102 3.96 0.43 7.11
C ASP A 102 4.04 0.06 8.61
N GLY A 103 3.78 0.99 9.54
CA GLY A 103 3.76 0.73 10.98
C GLY A 103 2.69 -0.27 11.40
N VAL A 104 1.44 -0.06 10.97
CA VAL A 104 0.33 -0.99 11.23
C VAL A 104 0.66 -2.38 10.67
N LEU A 105 1.16 -2.45 9.44
CA LEU A 105 1.44 -3.72 8.79
C LEU A 105 2.63 -4.44 9.44
N LEU A 106 3.70 -3.74 9.78
CA LEU A 106 4.89 -4.31 10.42
C LEU A 106 4.51 -5.04 11.71
N GLU A 107 3.68 -4.41 12.56
CA GLU A 107 3.23 -4.97 13.83
C GLU A 107 2.47 -6.29 13.65
N ARG A 108 1.72 -6.42 12.55
CA ARG A 108 0.91 -7.61 12.22
C ARG A 108 1.68 -8.71 11.52
N VAL A 109 2.81 -8.41 10.86
CA VAL A 109 3.55 -9.42 10.09
C VAL A 109 4.87 -9.83 10.72
N ALA A 110 5.50 -8.96 11.51
CA ALA A 110 6.81 -9.19 12.13
C ALA A 110 6.94 -8.64 13.57
N GLY A 111 6.03 -7.79 14.03
CA GLY A 111 6.06 -7.19 15.38
C GLY A 111 5.35 -8.00 16.46
N ALA A 112 4.99 -7.36 17.57
CA ALA A 112 4.50 -8.06 18.76
C ALA A 112 3.14 -8.73 18.54
N ARG A 113 2.35 -8.23 17.59
CA ARG A 113 1.04 -8.78 17.20
C ARG A 113 1.11 -9.77 16.04
N SER A 114 2.29 -10.26 15.66
CA SER A 114 2.44 -11.10 14.46
C SER A 114 1.79 -12.49 14.55
N GLY A 115 1.52 -12.97 15.77
CA GLY A 115 0.90 -14.26 16.05
C GLY A 115 -0.61 -14.20 16.26
N GLU A 116 -1.19 -13.00 16.31
CA GLU A 116 -2.65 -12.84 16.43
C GLU A 116 -3.34 -13.17 15.09
N PRO A 117 -4.51 -13.83 15.11
CA PRO A 117 -5.32 -14.03 13.92
C PRO A 117 -5.69 -12.70 13.25
N VAL A 118 -5.80 -12.72 11.91
CA VAL A 118 -6.32 -11.62 11.10
C VAL A 118 -7.62 -12.09 10.48
N ASP A 119 -8.72 -11.43 10.82
CA ASP A 119 -10.04 -11.59 10.21
C ASP A 119 -10.38 -10.40 9.29
N ASP A 120 -11.53 -10.47 8.62
CA ASP A 120 -11.96 -9.47 7.65
C ASP A 120 -12.14 -8.06 8.26
N ASP A 121 -12.50 -7.97 9.55
CA ASP A 121 -12.81 -6.72 10.23
C ASP A 121 -11.60 -6.10 10.96
N THR A 122 -10.52 -6.87 11.13
CA THR A 122 -9.30 -6.51 11.89
C THR A 122 -8.79 -5.10 11.58
N PHE A 123 -8.87 -4.66 10.32
CA PHE A 123 -8.32 -3.37 9.88
C PHE A 123 -9.34 -2.25 9.68
N VAL A 124 -10.65 -2.52 9.80
CA VAL A 124 -11.70 -1.54 9.47
C VAL A 124 -11.58 -0.29 10.34
N GLY A 125 -11.43 -0.46 11.66
CA GLY A 125 -11.33 0.65 12.60
C GLY A 125 -10.10 1.53 12.36
N VAL A 126 -8.92 0.91 12.22
CA VAL A 126 -7.68 1.67 11.96
C VAL A 126 -7.70 2.32 10.58
N ALA A 127 -8.28 1.68 9.58
CA ALA A 127 -8.38 2.24 8.23
C ALA A 127 -9.27 3.49 8.19
N ARG A 128 -10.40 3.50 8.91
CA ARG A 128 -11.23 4.70 9.07
C ARG A 128 -10.48 5.84 9.74
N TRP A 129 -9.77 5.56 10.82
CA TRP A 129 -8.95 6.57 11.50
C TRP A 129 -7.86 7.13 10.58
N LEU A 130 -7.17 6.27 9.84
CA LEU A 130 -6.13 6.68 8.90
C LEU A 130 -6.69 7.52 7.74
N ALA A 131 -7.84 7.15 7.19
CA ALA A 131 -8.49 7.90 6.12
C ALA A 131 -8.88 9.31 6.60
N HIS A 132 -9.53 9.39 7.75
CA HIS A 132 -9.93 10.67 8.35
C HIS A 132 -8.73 11.60 8.60
N ALA A 133 -7.68 11.09 9.24
CA ALA A 133 -6.47 11.85 9.53
C ALA A 133 -5.66 12.22 8.27
N ALA A 134 -5.83 11.49 7.16
CA ALA A 134 -5.21 11.84 5.88
C ALA A 134 -5.91 13.05 5.21
N LEU A 135 -7.20 13.28 5.51
CA LEU A 135 -8.03 14.31 4.87
C LEU A 135 -8.22 15.57 5.72
N THR A 136 -7.86 15.53 7.02
CA THR A 136 -8.00 16.65 7.98
C THR A 136 -6.68 17.31 8.30
#